data_AF-A0A4R2KP97-F1
#
_entry.id   AF-A0A4R2KP97-F1
#
_cell.length_a   1.000
_cell.length_b   1.000
_cell.length_c   1.000
_cell.angle_alpha   90.00
_cell.angle_beta   90.00
_cell.angle_gamma   90.00
#
_symmetry.space_group_name_H-M   'P 1'
#
loop_
_entity.id
_entity.type
_entity.pdbx_description
1 polymer ?
#
loop_
_entity_poly.entity_id
_entity_poly.type
_entity_poly.pdbx_seq_one_letter_code
_entity_poly.pdbx_strand_id
1 'polypeptide(L)'
;MTLQQLADWVAEIAAITDGGHVTLDPHEAGGLAITVNWEQAGDHVQSRHLLSAAEVARSDGAPPAGAEALHRITFAVREVMLLEAEADDATPDA
;
A
#
# COMPACT_ATOMS: atom_id res chain seq x y z
N MET A 1 -5.48 13.99 -6.23
CA MET A 1 -5.60 13.45 -4.85
C MET A 1 -5.47 14.61 -3.85
N THR A 2 -6.25 14.61 -2.76
CA THR A 2 -6.08 15.57 -1.65
C THR A 2 -5.20 14.99 -0.55
N LEU A 3 -4.65 15.85 0.33
CA LEU A 3 -3.88 15.39 1.51
C LEU A 3 -4.73 14.54 2.46
N GLN A 4 -6.03 14.84 2.57
CA GLN A 4 -6.96 14.05 3.39
C GLN A 4 -7.13 12.63 2.84
N GLN A 5 -7.33 12.48 1.52
CA GLN A 5 -7.46 11.16 0.90
C GLN A 5 -6.20 10.30 1.09
N LEU A 6 -5.03 10.93 1.03
CA LEU A 6 -3.76 10.26 1.30
C LEU A 6 -3.65 9.81 2.75
N ALA A 7 -4.07 10.65 3.70
CA ALA A 7 -4.04 10.32 5.13
C ALA A 7 -5.02 9.19 5.49
N ASP A 8 -6.26 9.24 5.00
CA ASP A 8 -7.25 8.17 5.15
C ASP A 8 -6.72 6.83 4.61
N TRP A 9 -6.07 6.89 3.44
CA TRP A 9 -5.49 5.70 2.84
C TRP A 9 -4.31 5.12 3.62
N VAL A 10 -3.40 5.98 4.11
CA VAL A 10 -2.31 5.53 5.00
C VAL A 10 -2.88 4.86 6.26
N ALA A 11 -3.94 5.42 6.83
CA ALA A 11 -4.61 4.84 7.99
C ALA A 11 -5.26 3.47 7.67
N GLU A 12 -5.86 3.32 6.49
CA GLU A 12 -6.43 2.05 6.04
C GLU A 12 -5.36 0.95 5.87
N ILE A 13 -4.23 1.28 5.24
CA ILE A 13 -3.11 0.33 5.12
C ILE A 13 -2.52 -0.01 6.48
N ALA A 14 -2.33 0.97 7.36
CA ALA A 14 -1.85 0.73 8.72
C ALA A 14 -2.79 -0.18 9.52
N ALA A 15 -4.11 -0.06 9.32
CA ALA A 15 -5.11 -0.93 9.93
C ALA A 15 -5.07 -2.37 9.36
N ILE A 16 -4.84 -2.53 8.05
CA ILE A 16 -4.69 -3.84 7.41
C ILE A 16 -3.42 -4.54 7.90
N THR A 17 -2.34 -3.76 8.05
CA THR A 17 -1.01 -4.27 8.42
C THR A 17 -0.75 -4.34 9.92
N ASP A 18 -1.79 -4.20 10.75
CA ASP A 18 -1.75 -4.17 12.22
C ASP A 18 -0.61 -3.28 12.79
N GLY A 19 -0.50 -2.06 12.27
CA GLY A 19 0.55 -1.10 12.69
C GLY A 19 1.75 -1.01 11.76
N GLY A 20 1.66 -1.55 10.54
CA GLY A 20 2.68 -1.35 9.51
C GLY A 20 2.96 0.13 9.20
N HIS A 21 4.20 0.40 8.81
CA HIS A 21 4.68 1.74 8.49
C HIS A 21 4.66 2.01 6.98
N VAL A 22 3.92 3.05 6.59
CA VAL A 22 3.88 3.55 5.22
C VAL A 22 4.80 4.75 5.05
N THR A 23 5.71 4.67 4.09
CA THR A 23 6.62 5.75 3.67
C THR A 23 6.25 6.21 2.27
N LEU A 24 6.28 7.52 2.06
CA LEU A 24 5.95 8.18 0.79
C LEU A 24 7.16 8.99 0.32
N ASP A 25 7.73 8.60 -0.81
CA ASP A 25 8.93 9.22 -1.36
C ASP A 25 8.63 9.83 -2.75
N PRO A 26 8.97 11.10 -3.00
CA PRO A 26 8.84 11.68 -4.33
C PRO A 26 9.77 10.95 -5.32
N HIS A 27 9.24 10.56 -6.47
CA HIS A 27 10.01 9.90 -7.52
C HIS A 27 10.49 10.91 -8.57
N GLU A 28 11.69 10.71 -9.12
CA GLU A 28 12.40 11.64 -10.03
C GLU A 28 11.60 12.07 -11.28
N ALA A 29 10.55 11.33 -11.65
CA ALA A 29 9.69 11.58 -12.80
C ALA A 29 8.38 12.35 -12.45
N GLY A 30 8.28 12.93 -11.25
CA GLY A 30 7.06 13.58 -10.75
C GLY A 30 6.01 12.60 -10.23
N GLY A 31 6.38 11.33 -10.06
CA GLY A 31 5.56 10.29 -9.45
C GLY A 31 5.74 10.21 -7.93
N LEU A 32 5.11 9.21 -7.31
CA LEU A 32 5.20 8.94 -5.88
C LEU A 32 5.54 7.47 -5.66
N ALA A 33 6.69 7.19 -5.06
CA ALA A 33 7.01 5.87 -4.57
C ALA A 33 6.38 5.69 -3.18
N ILE A 34 5.75 4.55 -2.97
CA ILE A 34 5.09 4.21 -1.73
C ILE A 34 5.63 2.88 -1.25
N THR A 35 6.15 2.87 -0.03
CA THR A 35 6.70 1.68 0.60
C THR A 35 5.88 1.38 1.85
N VAL A 36 5.35 0.17 1.95
CA VAL A 36 4.62 -0.33 3.12
C VAL A 36 5.48 -1.40 3.75
N ASN A 37 5.76 -1.29 5.04
CA ASN A 37 6.55 -2.24 5.79
C ASN A 37 5.73 -2.73 6.99
N TRP A 38 5.69 -4.04 7.23
CA TRP A 38 4.99 -4.61 8.38
C TRP A 38 5.67 -5.87 8.88
N GLU A 39 5.30 -6.31 10.07
CA GLU A 39 5.74 -7.58 10.62
C GLU A 39 4.59 -8.60 10.49
N GLN A 40 4.89 -9.78 9.98
CA GLN A 40 3.95 -10.89 9.87
C GLN A 40 4.61 -12.16 10.36
N ALA A 41 4.03 -12.80 11.37
CA ALA A 41 4.56 -14.03 11.99
C ALA A 41 6.04 -13.94 12.48
N GLY A 42 6.56 -12.73 12.70
CA GLY A 42 7.96 -12.51 13.10
C GLY A 42 8.91 -12.22 11.93
N ASP A 43 8.41 -12.28 10.69
CA ASP A 43 9.14 -11.87 9.49
C ASP A 43 8.83 -10.42 9.11
N HIS A 44 9.84 -9.74 8.57
CA HIS A 44 9.69 -8.40 8.05
C HIS A 44 9.26 -8.45 6.58
N VAL A 45 8.04 -7.98 6.32
CA VAL A 45 7.46 -7.96 4.97
C VAL A 45 7.43 -6.51 4.46
N GLN A 46 7.85 -6.34 3.21
CA GLN A 46 7.85 -5.05 2.53
C GLN A 46 7.13 -5.15 1.19
N SER A 47 6.27 -4.18 0.91
CA SER A 47 5.68 -3.97 -0.41
C SER A 47 5.98 -2.57 -0.92
N ARG A 48 6.43 -2.48 -2.18
CA ARG A 48 6.77 -1.22 -2.84
C ARG A 48 5.90 -1.01 -4.08
N HIS A 49 5.29 0.17 -4.16
CA HIS A 49 4.42 0.57 -5.24
C HIS A 49 4.87 1.91 -5.81
N LEU A 50 4.75 2.09 -7.13
CA LEU A 50 5.09 3.33 -7.80
C LEU A 50 3.85 3.92 -8.46
N LEU A 51 3.51 5.14 -8.10
CA LEU A 51 2.53 5.96 -8.79
C LEU A 51 3.23 6.86 -9.81
N SER A 52 2.71 6.88 -11.02
CA SER A 52 3.16 7.79 -12.06
C SER A 52 2.74 9.25 -11.77
N ALA A 53 3.39 10.20 -12.42
CA ALA A 53 3.02 11.62 -12.30
C ALA A 53 1.56 11.90 -12.68
N ALA A 54 1.00 11.13 -13.61
CA ALA A 54 -0.40 11.23 -14.02
C ALA A 54 -1.37 10.76 -12.92
N GLU A 55 -1.01 9.73 -12.16
CA GLU A 55 -1.80 9.24 -11.03
C GLU A 55 -1.73 10.18 -9.82
N VAL A 56 -0.59 10.84 -9.64
CA VAL A 56 -0.38 11.84 -8.58
C VAL A 56 -1.05 13.19 -8.93
N ALA A 57 -1.15 13.53 -10.22
CA ALA A 57 -1.73 14.79 -10.67
C ALA A 57 -3.15 15.02 -10.11
N ARG A 58 -3.39 16.22 -9.57
CA ARG A 58 -4.73 16.67 -9.16
C ARG A 58 -5.57 16.87 -10.43
N SER A 59 -6.48 15.94 -10.70
CA SER A 59 -7.52 16.16 -11.72
C SER A 59 -8.66 16.97 -11.08
N ASP A 60 -8.89 18.19 -11.56
CA ASP A 60 -10.09 18.97 -11.26
C ASP A 60 -11.29 18.30 -11.97
N GLY A 61 -12.07 17.50 -11.24
CA GLY A 61 -13.37 17.00 -11.70
C GLY A 61 -13.44 15.59 -12.31
N ALA A 62 -12.34 14.85 -12.43
CA ALA A 62 -12.35 13.41 -12.71
C ALA A 62 -12.16 12.61 -11.41
N PRO A 63 -12.67 11.35 -11.27
CA PRO A 63 -12.24 10.50 -10.16
C PRO A 63 -10.72 10.47 -10.18
N PRO A 64 -10.03 10.74 -9.06
CA PRO A 64 -8.59 10.90 -9.10
C PRO A 64 -8.03 9.56 -9.54
N ALA A 65 -7.27 9.53 -10.64
CA ALA A 65 -6.46 8.37 -11.01
C ALA A 65 -5.64 7.86 -9.80
N GLY A 66 -5.32 8.77 -8.86
CA GLY A 66 -4.85 8.46 -7.53
C GLY A 66 -5.75 7.52 -6.70
N ALA A 67 -7.07 7.73 -6.56
CA ALA A 67 -7.92 6.85 -5.74
C ALA A 67 -8.00 5.42 -6.27
N GLU A 68 -8.06 5.24 -7.59
CA GLU A 68 -8.02 3.90 -8.19
C GLU A 68 -6.65 3.24 -7.96
N ALA A 69 -5.57 4.00 -8.10
CA ALA A 69 -4.23 3.51 -7.80
C ALA A 69 -4.04 3.16 -6.31
N LEU A 70 -4.59 3.96 -5.40
CA LEU A 70 -4.62 3.68 -3.96
C LEU A 70 -5.39 2.39 -3.66
N HIS A 71 -6.56 2.18 -4.28
CA HIS A 71 -7.34 0.96 -4.10
C HIS A 71 -6.59 -0.29 -4.58
N ARG A 72 -5.90 -0.21 -5.73
CA ARG A 72 -5.04 -1.31 -6.21
C ARG A 72 -3.91 -1.63 -5.25
N ILE A 73 -3.28 -0.62 -4.65
CA ILE A 73 -2.21 -0.83 -3.68
C ILE A 73 -2.75 -1.50 -2.41
N THR A 74 -3.87 -1.01 -1.88
CA THR A 74 -4.52 -1.61 -0.70
C THR A 74 -4.88 -3.08 -0.95
N PHE A 75 -5.41 -3.38 -2.14
CA PHE A 75 -5.72 -4.75 -2.54
C PHE A 75 -4.46 -5.61 -2.61
N ALA A 76 -3.39 -5.13 -3.25
CA ALA A 76 -2.13 -5.84 -3.36
C ALA A 76 -1.49 -6.13 -1.98
N VAL A 77 -1.50 -5.16 -1.05
CA VAL A 77 -1.01 -5.36 0.32
C VAL A 77 -1.82 -6.45 1.02
N ARG A 78 -3.15 -6.44 0.89
CA ARG A 78 -4.01 -7.47 1.46
C ARG A 78 -3.75 -8.86 0.85
N GLU A 79 -3.55 -8.95 -0.46
CA GLU A 79 -3.23 -10.22 -1.12
C GLU A 79 -1.90 -10.80 -0.62
N VAL A 80 -0.86 -9.98 -0.47
CA VAL A 80 0.43 -10.44 0.10
C VAL A 80 0.23 -10.96 1.52
N MET A 81 -0.52 -10.23 2.36
CA MET A 81 -0.80 -10.69 3.72
C MET A 81 -1.57 -12.01 3.77
N LEU A 82 -2.52 -12.23 2.85
CA LEU A 82 -3.27 -13.48 2.76
C LEU A 82 -2.38 -14.64 2.31
N LEU A 83 -1.57 -14.45 1.26
CA LEU A 83 -0.68 -15.48 0.75
C LEU A 83 0.34 -15.94 1.79
N GLU A 84 0.91 -15.01 2.56
CA GLU A 84 1.87 -15.34 3.63
C GLU A 84 1.18 -15.99 4.84
N ALA A 85 -0.07 -15.61 5.15
CA ALA A 85 -0.85 -16.28 6.21
C ALA A 85 -1.23 -17.72 5.84
N GLU A 86 -1.57 -17.98 4.57
CA GLU A 86 -1.82 -19.32 4.05
C GLU A 86 -0.54 -20.18 4.02
N ALA A 87 0.62 -19.56 3.77
CA ALA A 87 1.92 -20.25 3.80
C ALA A 87 2.32 -20.68 5.22
N ASP A 88 1.99 -19.88 6.26
CA ASP A 88 2.27 -20.20 7.66
C ASP A 88 1.39 -21.36 8.18
N ASP A 89 0.09 -21.36 7.86
CA ASP A 89 -0.86 -22.44 8.21
C ASP A 89 -0.58 -23.76 7.46
N ALA A 90 0.07 -23.69 6.30
CA ALA A 90 0.46 -24.86 5.51
C ALA A 90 1.67 -25.63 6.07
N THR A 91 2.13 -25.31 7.28
CA THR A 91 3.11 -26.11 8.03
C THR A 91 2.38 -27.10 8.94
N PRO A 92 2.01 -28.32 8.49
CA PRO A 92 1.49 -29.32 9.41
C PRO A 92 2.61 -29.74 10.38
N ASP A 93 2.33 -29.59 11.68
CA ASP A 93 3.08 -30.14 12.81
C ASP A 93 3.54 -31.58 12.47
N ALA A 94 4.86 -31.79 12.47
CA ALA A 94 5.52 -33.02 12.04
C ALA A 94 5.54 -34.12 13.11
#